data_AF-A0A1I5RPF3-F1
#
_entry.id   AF-A0A1I5RPF3-F1
#
_cell.length_a   1.000
_cell.length_b   1.000
_cell.length_c   1.000
_cell.angle_alpha   90.00
_cell.angle_beta   90.00
_cell.angle_gamma   90.00
#
_symmetry.space_group_name_H-M   'P 1'
#
loop_
_entity.id
_entity.type
_entity.pdbx_description
1 polymer ?
#
loop_
_entity_poly.entity_id
_entity_poly.type
_entity_poly.pdbx_seq_one_letter_code
_entity_poly.pdbx_strand_id
1 'polypeptide(L)'
;MTAVTPTAPRGTGLGRAVHAEWLKLWSVRSTGWSVAAMVALGAGLTTLVCALVAPDLAAGQTGEPVGAFITWGLLFAQVTAVVLGALTVTAEYGTGMIRATLAATPRRGTVLAAKALVLSGTLFVAGVVTAVLGWLGGNAFLSAEGIGLSLGDDGVLRALLGSGLYMAGLGLLAMAAGLLLRSTAAAVSVVLALVFLVGNLVMLLPGALGEWLTKLMPGNAGSRIAVPESFNPLLLEPWTGFAVFAAEVAVLLGLAAVAFARRDA
;
A
#
# COMPACT_ATOMS: atom_id res chain seq x y z
N MET A 1 -6.42 44.45 35.43
CA MET A 1 -6.12 43.73 34.18
C MET A 1 -4.93 42.83 34.43
N THR A 2 -5.15 41.54 34.69
CA THR A 2 -4.08 40.55 34.83
C THR A 2 -3.61 40.15 33.44
N ALA A 3 -2.35 40.47 33.11
CA ALA A 3 -1.72 40.06 31.86
C ALA A 3 -1.58 38.53 31.87
N VAL A 4 -2.34 37.85 31.00
CA VAL A 4 -2.13 36.43 30.72
C VAL A 4 -0.79 36.31 30.01
N THR A 5 0.19 35.74 30.70
CA THR A 5 1.50 35.44 30.12
C THR A 5 1.27 34.40 29.02
N PRO A 6 1.66 34.66 27.75
CA PRO A 6 1.55 33.64 26.72
C PRO A 6 2.44 32.48 27.14
N THR A 7 1.83 31.33 27.41
CA THR A 7 2.60 30.10 27.60
C THR A 7 3.35 29.84 26.31
N ALA A 8 4.68 29.78 26.39
CA ALA A 8 5.52 29.47 25.24
C ALA A 8 4.97 28.20 24.55
N PRO A 9 4.75 28.19 23.23
CA PRO A 9 4.17 27.04 22.55
C PRO A 9 5.06 25.84 22.81
N ARG A 10 4.56 24.90 23.63
CA ARG A 10 5.24 23.63 23.91
C ARG A 10 5.54 23.00 22.56
N GLY A 11 6.82 22.90 22.21
CA GLY A 11 7.28 22.48 20.89
C GLY A 11 6.45 21.33 20.31
N THR A 12 6.06 21.47 19.05
CA THR A 12 5.31 20.47 18.28
C THR A 12 6.21 19.27 17.96
N GLY A 13 6.43 18.42 18.96
CA GLY A 13 7.19 17.18 18.81
C GLY A 13 6.47 16.19 17.88
N LEU A 14 7.25 15.32 17.23
CA LEU A 14 6.76 14.31 16.27
C LEU A 14 5.61 13.46 16.85
N GLY A 15 5.68 13.08 18.13
CA GLY A 15 4.62 12.29 18.77
C GLY A 15 3.25 12.98 18.80
N ARG A 16 3.21 14.31 19.02
CA ARG A 16 1.95 15.07 18.95
C ARG A 16 1.43 15.18 17.52
N ALA A 17 2.33 15.35 16.55
CA ALA A 17 1.96 15.38 15.13
C ALA A 17 1.38 14.02 14.69
N VAL A 18 2.01 12.91 15.07
CA VAL A 18 1.50 11.55 14.81
C VAL A 18 0.12 11.35 15.44
N HIS A 19 -0.07 11.75 16.69
CA HIS A 19 -1.37 11.64 17.36
C HIS A 19 -2.46 12.47 16.67
N ALA A 20 -2.14 13.70 16.27
CA ALA A 20 -3.06 14.56 15.53
C ALA A 20 -3.43 13.98 14.15
N GLU A 21 -2.44 13.47 13.41
CA GLU A 21 -2.67 12.85 12.11
C GLU A 21 -3.44 11.53 12.22
N TRP A 22 -3.23 10.75 13.29
CA TRP A 22 -4.03 9.55 13.57
C TRP A 22 -5.50 9.89 13.77
N LEU A 23 -5.81 10.86 14.63
CA LEU A 23 -7.17 11.33 14.86
C LEU A 23 -7.79 11.89 13.57
N LYS A 24 -7.03 12.69 12.81
CA LYS A 24 -7.50 13.25 11.54
C LYS A 24 -7.86 12.14 10.56
N LEU A 25 -6.96 11.19 10.31
CA LEU A 25 -7.17 10.12 9.35
C LEU A 25 -8.43 9.31 9.69
N TRP A 26 -8.59 8.91 10.96
CA TRP A 26 -9.73 8.09 11.38
C TRP A 26 -11.02 8.86 11.63
N SER A 27 -10.99 10.19 11.72
CA SER A 27 -12.21 11.01 11.81
C SER A 27 -12.99 11.08 10.50
N VAL A 28 -12.32 10.84 9.37
CA VAL A 28 -12.96 10.87 8.05
C VAL A 28 -13.63 9.52 7.78
N ARG A 29 -14.95 9.53 7.58
CA ARG A 29 -15.73 8.31 7.28
C ARG A 29 -15.18 7.52 6.09
N SER A 30 -14.62 8.20 5.08
CA SER A 30 -14.04 7.54 3.92
C SER A 30 -12.88 6.61 4.28
N THR A 31 -12.10 6.90 5.31
CA THR A 31 -10.99 6.03 5.76
C THR A 31 -11.52 4.68 6.21
N GLY A 32 -12.54 4.67 7.08
CA GLY A 32 -13.15 3.43 7.55
C GLY A 32 -13.74 2.61 6.40
N TRP A 33 -14.42 3.26 5.46
CA TRP A 33 -14.95 2.61 4.26
C TRP A 33 -13.86 2.10 3.32
N SER A 34 -12.75 2.82 3.15
CA SER A 34 -11.62 2.36 2.34
C SER A 34 -10.95 1.13 2.95
N VAL A 35 -10.72 1.11 4.26
CA VAL A 35 -10.17 -0.06 4.96
C VAL A 35 -11.12 -1.25 4.90
N ALA A 36 -12.42 -1.02 5.12
CA ALA A 36 -13.43 -2.08 5.00
C ALA A 36 -13.51 -2.63 3.58
N ALA A 37 -13.47 -1.78 2.55
CA ALA A 37 -13.42 -2.19 1.16
C ALA A 37 -12.13 -2.96 0.83
N MET A 38 -10.99 -2.55 1.40
CA MET A 38 -9.72 -3.28 1.25
C MET A 38 -9.84 -4.71 1.75
N VAL A 39 -10.37 -4.88 2.97
CA VAL A 39 -10.57 -6.19 3.59
C VAL A 39 -11.59 -7.02 2.80
N ALA A 40 -12.73 -6.42 2.45
CA ALA A 40 -13.80 -7.11 1.74
C ALA A 40 -13.35 -7.58 0.35
N LEU A 41 -12.71 -6.72 -0.43
CA LEU A 41 -12.19 -7.07 -1.75
C LEU A 41 -11.03 -8.05 -1.64
N GLY A 42 -10.05 -7.79 -0.77
CA GLY A 42 -8.85 -8.61 -0.68
C GLY A 42 -9.12 -9.99 -0.11
N ALA A 43 -9.70 -10.08 1.08
CA ALA A 43 -9.99 -11.37 1.71
C ALA A 43 -11.13 -12.10 1.00
N GLY A 44 -12.18 -11.37 0.60
CA GLY A 44 -13.34 -11.94 -0.08
C GLY A 44 -13.01 -12.52 -1.44
N LEU A 45 -12.30 -11.78 -2.30
CA LEU A 45 -11.90 -12.29 -3.62
C LEU A 45 -10.88 -13.42 -3.50
N THR A 46 -9.93 -13.35 -2.56
CA THR A 46 -9.01 -14.47 -2.30
C THR A 46 -9.78 -15.74 -1.94
N THR A 47 -10.73 -15.63 -1.01
CA THR A 47 -11.57 -16.75 -0.59
C THR A 47 -12.37 -17.32 -1.75
N LEU A 48 -13.01 -16.45 -2.53
CA LEU A 48 -13.81 -16.83 -3.70
C LEU A 48 -12.95 -17.55 -4.75
N VAL A 49 -11.78 -17.00 -5.10
CA VAL A 49 -10.91 -17.61 -6.11
C VAL A 49 -10.38 -18.96 -5.65
N CYS A 50 -9.91 -19.07 -4.40
CA CYS A 50 -9.49 -20.37 -3.87
C CYS A 50 -10.63 -21.38 -3.88
N ALA A 51 -11.86 -20.98 -3.53
CA ALA A 51 -13.03 -21.87 -3.58
C ALA A 51 -13.34 -22.38 -5.00
N LEU A 52 -13.16 -21.52 -6.02
CA LEU A 52 -13.43 -21.88 -7.41
C LEU A 52 -12.34 -22.76 -8.02
N VAL A 53 -11.08 -22.56 -7.63
CA VAL A 53 -9.92 -23.16 -8.30
C VAL A 53 -9.35 -24.36 -7.52
N ALA A 54 -9.70 -24.54 -6.23
CA ALA A 54 -9.16 -25.62 -5.40
C ALA A 54 -9.26 -27.03 -6.02
N PRO A 55 -10.41 -27.46 -6.61
CA PRO A 55 -10.50 -28.80 -7.22
C PRO A 55 -9.55 -28.96 -8.42
N ASP A 56 -9.46 -27.94 -9.28
CA ASP A 56 -8.62 -27.97 -10.48
C ASP A 56 -7.13 -27.94 -10.13
N LEU A 57 -6.75 -27.21 -9.07
CA LEU A 57 -5.39 -27.20 -8.51
C LEU A 57 -5.03 -28.58 -7.95
N ALA A 58 -5.91 -29.19 -7.16
CA ALA A 58 -5.67 -30.50 -6.56
C ALA A 58 -5.56 -31.61 -7.61
N ALA A 59 -6.33 -31.51 -8.70
CA ALA A 59 -6.25 -32.39 -9.85
C ALA A 59 -5.03 -32.11 -10.77
N GLY A 60 -4.24 -31.07 -10.49
CA GLY A 60 -3.06 -30.69 -11.28
C GLY A 60 -3.38 -30.15 -12.67
N GLN A 61 -4.61 -29.67 -12.91
CA GLN A 61 -5.08 -29.25 -14.23
C GLN A 61 -4.62 -27.83 -14.61
N THR A 62 -4.29 -27.01 -13.63
CA THR A 62 -3.86 -25.62 -13.84
C THR A 62 -2.38 -25.50 -14.17
N GLY A 63 -1.54 -26.41 -13.66
CA GLY A 63 -0.08 -26.29 -13.71
C GLY A 63 0.48 -25.13 -12.88
N GLU A 64 -0.35 -24.50 -12.05
CA GLU A 64 0.01 -23.30 -11.28
C GLU A 64 0.25 -23.62 -9.80
N PRO A 65 1.14 -22.87 -9.13
CA PRO A 65 1.42 -23.10 -7.72
C PRO A 65 0.28 -22.60 -6.82
N VAL A 66 -0.10 -23.42 -5.83
CA VAL A 66 -1.15 -23.09 -4.85
C VAL A 66 -0.83 -21.79 -4.10
N GLY A 67 0.45 -21.58 -3.78
CA GLY A 67 0.92 -20.38 -3.10
C GLY A 67 0.56 -19.07 -3.82
N ALA A 68 0.42 -19.07 -5.15
CA ALA A 68 0.11 -17.86 -5.91
C ALA A 68 -1.34 -17.37 -5.74
N PHE A 69 -2.23 -18.23 -5.22
CA PHE A 69 -3.65 -17.89 -5.03
C PHE A 69 -3.97 -17.32 -3.65
N ILE A 70 -3.15 -17.60 -2.63
CA ILE A 70 -3.52 -17.40 -1.22
C ILE A 70 -3.54 -15.94 -0.75
N THR A 71 -3.08 -15.02 -1.60
CA THR A 71 -3.20 -13.56 -1.43
C THR A 71 -3.72 -12.85 -2.68
N TRP A 72 -4.30 -13.59 -3.64
CA TRP A 72 -4.64 -13.10 -4.97
C TRP A 72 -5.56 -11.87 -4.96
N GLY A 73 -6.53 -11.83 -4.04
CA GLY A 73 -7.46 -10.71 -3.91
C GLY A 73 -6.78 -9.38 -3.55
N LEU A 74 -5.55 -9.39 -3.02
CA LEU A 74 -4.78 -8.16 -2.78
C LEU A 74 -4.52 -7.36 -4.05
N LEU A 75 -4.49 -8.02 -5.22
CA LEU A 75 -4.40 -7.36 -6.51
C LEU A 75 -5.51 -6.32 -6.71
N PHE A 76 -6.70 -6.56 -6.17
CA PHE A 76 -7.80 -5.59 -6.21
C PHE A 76 -7.85 -4.71 -4.95
N ALA A 77 -7.49 -5.26 -3.79
CA ALA A 77 -7.46 -4.51 -2.54
C ALA A 77 -6.50 -3.30 -2.61
N GLN A 78 -5.40 -3.41 -3.36
CA GLN A 78 -4.41 -2.34 -3.50
C GLN A 78 -4.97 -1.03 -4.07
N VAL A 79 -6.08 -1.08 -4.83
CA VAL A 79 -6.76 0.12 -5.33
C VAL A 79 -7.18 1.02 -4.17
N THR A 80 -7.71 0.41 -3.10
CA THR A 80 -8.14 1.15 -1.91
C THR A 80 -6.97 1.76 -1.14
N ALA A 81 -5.81 1.07 -1.10
CA ALA A 81 -4.59 1.59 -0.51
C ALA A 81 -4.06 2.81 -1.27
N VAL A 82 -4.07 2.76 -2.61
CA VAL A 82 -3.70 3.88 -3.49
C VAL A 82 -4.65 5.06 -3.29
N VAL A 83 -5.97 4.82 -3.24
CA VAL A 83 -6.97 5.86 -2.99
C VAL A 83 -6.76 6.52 -1.62
N LEU A 84 -6.59 5.73 -0.56
CA LEU A 84 -6.36 6.26 0.78
C LEU A 84 -5.06 7.06 0.86
N GLY A 85 -3.99 6.56 0.22
CA GLY A 85 -2.70 7.24 0.14
C GLY A 85 -2.79 8.61 -0.52
N ALA A 86 -3.47 8.70 -1.67
CA ALA A 86 -3.70 9.97 -2.35
C ALA A 86 -4.53 10.94 -1.48
N LEU A 87 -5.66 10.46 -0.93
CA LEU A 87 -6.59 11.26 -0.11
C LEU A 87 -5.93 11.85 1.15
N THR A 88 -4.97 11.14 1.74
CA THR A 88 -4.27 11.55 2.97
C THR A 88 -3.63 12.94 2.85
N VAL A 89 -3.30 13.35 1.62
CA VAL A 89 -2.71 14.66 1.32
C VAL A 89 -3.67 15.54 0.53
N THR A 90 -4.33 15.01 -0.50
CA THR A 90 -5.13 15.82 -1.42
C THR A 90 -6.42 16.37 -0.78
N ALA A 91 -6.96 15.70 0.23
CA ALA A 91 -8.14 16.18 0.96
C ALA A 91 -7.87 17.51 1.68
N GLU A 92 -6.63 17.74 2.14
CA GLU A 92 -6.26 18.99 2.79
C GLU A 92 -6.05 20.14 1.81
N TYR A 93 -5.61 19.83 0.58
CA TYR A 93 -5.55 20.80 -0.50
C TYR A 93 -6.96 21.22 -0.94
N GLY A 94 -7.88 20.26 -1.08
CA GLY A 94 -9.27 20.55 -1.48
C GLY A 94 -10.05 21.37 -0.45
N THR A 95 -9.76 21.22 0.84
CA THR A 95 -10.44 21.95 1.94
C THR A 95 -9.71 23.20 2.41
N GLY A 96 -8.50 23.48 1.92
CA GLY A 96 -7.65 24.56 2.42
C GLY A 96 -7.04 24.33 3.81
N MET A 97 -7.28 23.16 4.41
CA MET A 97 -6.82 22.78 5.76
C MET A 97 -5.29 22.73 5.90
N ILE A 98 -4.57 22.63 4.79
CA ILE A 98 -3.10 22.67 4.77
C ILE A 98 -2.56 23.94 5.43
N ARG A 99 -3.20 25.10 5.24
CA ARG A 99 -2.75 26.37 5.86
C ARG A 99 -2.88 26.35 7.37
N ALA A 100 -4.00 25.84 7.89
CA ALA A 100 -4.22 25.69 9.32
C ALA A 100 -3.23 24.68 9.94
N THR A 101 -2.95 23.59 9.23
CA THR A 101 -2.01 22.56 9.68
C THR A 101 -0.58 23.11 9.78
N LEU A 102 -0.15 23.88 8.78
CA LEU A 102 1.17 24.52 8.78
C LEU A 102 1.27 25.70 9.76
N ALA A 103 0.17 26.41 10.03
CA ALA A 103 0.13 27.42 11.09
C ALA A 103 0.28 26.79 12.49
N ALA A 104 -0.36 25.65 12.72
CA ALA A 104 -0.27 24.92 13.99
C ALA A 104 1.07 24.21 14.17
N THR A 105 1.64 23.65 13.10
CA THR A 105 2.93 22.96 13.09
C THR A 105 3.83 23.51 11.98
N PRO A 106 4.66 24.54 12.25
CA PRO A 106 5.43 25.23 11.21
C PRO A 106 6.55 24.37 10.59
N ARG A 107 6.87 23.21 11.19
CA ARG A 107 7.85 22.26 10.66
C ARG A 107 7.20 21.33 9.63
N ARG A 108 7.18 21.76 8.36
CA ARG A 108 6.64 20.99 7.21
C ARG A 108 7.09 19.53 7.17
N GLY A 109 8.37 19.27 7.45
CA GLY A 109 8.92 17.91 7.48
C GLY A 109 8.33 17.02 8.59
N THR A 110 8.04 17.58 9.76
CA THR A 110 7.41 16.83 10.88
C THR A 110 5.99 16.41 10.53
N VAL A 111 5.22 17.28 9.86
CA VAL A 111 3.86 16.96 9.40
C VAL A 111 3.90 15.86 8.35
N LEU A 112 4.81 15.96 7.36
CA LEU A 112 4.93 14.97 6.31
C LEU A 112 5.34 13.60 6.86
N ALA A 113 6.32 13.56 7.77
CA ALA A 113 6.74 12.33 8.43
C ALA A 113 5.62 11.72 9.28
N ALA A 114 4.87 12.53 10.02
CA ALA A 114 3.73 12.06 10.80
C ALA A 114 2.64 11.43 9.92
N LYS A 115 2.29 12.09 8.81
CA LYS A 115 1.34 11.54 7.82
C LYS A 115 1.82 10.22 7.23
N ALA A 116 3.09 10.18 6.80
CA ALA A 116 3.68 8.97 6.22
C ALA A 116 3.64 7.81 7.22
N LEU A 117 4.03 8.04 8.49
CA LEU A 117 4.01 7.02 9.55
C LEU A 117 2.60 6.51 9.87
N VAL A 118 1.64 7.42 10.00
CA VAL A 118 0.24 7.06 10.29
C VAL A 118 -0.38 6.28 9.14
N LEU A 119 -0.14 6.72 7.90
CA LEU A 119 -0.63 6.05 6.70
C LEU A 119 0.01 4.68 6.54
N SER A 120 1.34 4.59 6.65
CA SER A 120 2.07 3.33 6.50
C SER A 120 1.67 2.34 7.59
N GLY A 121 1.52 2.77 8.84
CA GLY A 121 1.05 1.92 9.93
C GLY A 121 -0.38 1.41 9.70
N THR A 122 -1.28 2.30 9.25
CA THR A 122 -2.67 1.94 8.96
C THR A 122 -2.77 0.91 7.83
N LEU A 123 -2.09 1.16 6.71
CA LEU A 123 -2.11 0.27 5.55
C LEU A 123 -1.33 -1.02 5.79
N PHE A 124 -0.26 -0.98 6.60
CA PHE A 124 0.45 -2.18 7.02
C PHE A 124 -0.49 -3.11 7.80
N VAL A 125 -1.11 -2.61 8.88
CA VAL A 125 -2.01 -3.41 9.71
C VAL A 125 -3.19 -3.92 8.88
N ALA A 126 -3.83 -3.04 8.12
CA ALA A 126 -4.99 -3.43 7.33
C ALA A 126 -4.64 -4.39 6.19
N GLY A 127 -3.45 -4.27 5.58
CA GLY A 127 -2.93 -5.21 4.58
C GLY A 127 -2.63 -6.59 5.17
N VAL A 128 -1.99 -6.65 6.35
CA VAL A 128 -1.76 -7.92 7.07
C VAL A 128 -3.09 -8.57 7.44
N VAL A 129 -4.04 -7.80 7.99
CA VAL A 129 -5.38 -8.31 8.33
C VAL A 129 -6.09 -8.85 7.10
N THR A 130 -6.04 -8.13 5.98
CA THR A 130 -6.65 -8.56 4.72
C THR A 130 -6.03 -9.86 4.22
N ALA A 131 -4.70 -9.99 4.26
CA ALA A 131 -4.00 -11.20 3.84
C ALA A 131 -4.27 -12.39 4.76
N VAL A 132 -4.30 -12.17 6.09
CA VAL A 132 -4.60 -13.22 7.07
C VAL A 132 -6.04 -13.72 6.90
N LEU A 133 -7.01 -12.82 6.72
CA LEU A 133 -8.40 -13.20 6.49
C LEU A 133 -8.57 -13.92 5.15
N GLY A 134 -7.88 -13.46 4.10
CA GLY A 134 -7.85 -14.12 2.80
C GLY A 134 -7.23 -15.51 2.85
N TRP A 135 -6.12 -15.66 3.58
CA TRP A 135 -5.49 -16.95 3.85
C TRP A 135 -6.43 -17.86 4.65
N LEU A 136 -7.01 -17.41 5.77
CA LEU A 136 -7.96 -18.22 6.53
C LEU A 136 -9.14 -18.71 5.68
N GLY A 137 -9.76 -17.81 4.91
CA GLY A 137 -10.91 -18.13 4.07
C GLY A 137 -10.56 -19.01 2.88
N GLY A 138 -9.55 -18.62 2.10
CA GLY A 138 -9.13 -19.36 0.90
C GLY A 138 -8.46 -20.70 1.23
N ASN A 139 -7.64 -20.74 2.27
CA ASN A 139 -6.94 -21.96 2.69
C ASN A 139 -7.91 -23.03 3.22
N ALA A 140 -9.09 -22.65 3.72
CA ALA A 140 -10.10 -23.63 4.13
C ALA A 140 -10.54 -24.52 2.95
N PHE A 141 -10.75 -23.93 1.76
CA PHE A 141 -11.09 -24.67 0.54
C PHE A 141 -9.91 -25.49 0.02
N LEU A 142 -8.71 -24.91 0.00
CA LEU A 142 -7.49 -25.62 -0.40
C LEU A 142 -7.20 -26.81 0.52
N SER A 143 -7.41 -26.65 1.84
CA SER A 143 -7.22 -27.71 2.83
C SER A 143 -8.26 -28.82 2.69
N ALA A 144 -9.50 -28.50 2.29
CA ALA A 144 -10.54 -29.49 2.02
C ALA A 144 -10.16 -30.44 0.86
N GLU A 145 -9.39 -29.93 -0.11
CA GLU A 145 -8.83 -30.69 -1.22
C GLU A 145 -7.43 -31.30 -0.93
N GLY A 146 -6.94 -31.19 0.31
CA GLY A 146 -5.65 -31.75 0.73
C GLY A 146 -4.40 -30.98 0.27
N ILE A 147 -4.56 -29.78 -0.28
CA ILE A 147 -3.50 -28.91 -0.80
C ILE A 147 -3.36 -27.60 0.00
N GLY A 148 -3.83 -27.60 1.25
CA GLY A 148 -3.76 -26.44 2.14
C GLY A 148 -2.32 -26.06 2.52
N LEU A 149 -2.09 -24.76 2.71
CA LEU A 149 -0.81 -24.19 3.13
C LEU A 149 -0.82 -23.85 4.62
N SER A 150 0.14 -24.38 5.36
CA SER A 150 0.40 -24.07 6.75
C SER A 150 1.14 -22.73 6.90
N LEU A 151 1.04 -22.10 8.08
CA LEU A 151 1.84 -20.91 8.41
C LEU A 151 3.35 -21.19 8.41
N GLY A 152 3.74 -22.44 8.64
CA GLY A 152 5.14 -22.87 8.63
C GLY A 152 5.68 -23.19 7.24
N ASP A 153 4.83 -23.22 6.21
CA ASP A 153 5.26 -23.47 4.85
C ASP A 153 6.04 -22.27 4.33
N ASP A 154 7.01 -22.56 3.44
CA ASP A 154 7.94 -21.54 2.98
C ASP A 154 7.19 -20.37 2.31
N GLY A 155 7.62 -19.16 2.65
CA GLY A 155 7.05 -17.94 2.10
C GLY A 155 5.66 -17.54 2.62
N VAL A 156 4.90 -18.38 3.33
CA VAL A 156 3.53 -18.03 3.79
C VAL A 156 3.55 -16.89 4.79
N LEU A 157 4.28 -17.04 5.90
CA LEU A 157 4.37 -15.98 6.92
C LEU A 157 4.94 -14.67 6.33
N ARG A 158 5.95 -14.80 5.47
CA ARG A 158 6.52 -13.67 4.72
C ARG A 158 5.47 -12.98 3.87
N ALA A 159 4.66 -13.73 3.14
CA ALA A 159 3.61 -13.17 2.27
C ALA A 159 2.55 -12.43 3.08
N LEU A 160 2.13 -12.96 4.22
CA LEU A 160 1.14 -12.31 5.10
C LEU A 160 1.64 -10.97 5.64
N LEU A 161 2.88 -10.93 6.16
CA LEU A 161 3.49 -9.69 6.65
C LEU A 161 3.86 -8.74 5.51
N GLY A 162 4.38 -9.31 4.42
CA GLY A 162 4.76 -8.62 3.20
C GLY A 162 3.59 -7.95 2.50
N SER A 163 2.39 -8.51 2.61
CA SER A 163 1.15 -7.89 2.13
C SER A 163 0.91 -6.53 2.79
N GLY A 164 1.13 -6.43 4.10
CA GLY A 164 1.10 -5.14 4.79
C GLY A 164 2.16 -4.18 4.30
N LEU A 165 3.40 -4.64 4.15
CA LEU A 165 4.52 -3.82 3.65
C LEU A 165 4.23 -3.27 2.24
N TYR A 166 3.71 -4.12 1.36
CA TYR A 166 3.37 -3.75 -0.01
C TYR A 166 2.23 -2.73 -0.06
N MET A 167 1.15 -2.94 0.71
CA MET A 167 0.04 -1.98 0.81
C MET A 167 0.51 -0.62 1.36
N ALA A 168 1.37 -0.63 2.39
CA ALA A 168 1.96 0.58 2.94
C ALA A 168 2.82 1.32 1.90
N GLY A 169 3.66 0.60 1.16
CA GLY A 169 4.49 1.18 0.10
C GLY A 169 3.66 1.79 -1.04
N LEU A 170 2.60 1.12 -1.48
CA LEU A 170 1.69 1.65 -2.50
C LEU A 170 0.92 2.90 -2.02
N GLY A 171 0.49 2.90 -0.76
CA GLY A 171 -0.11 4.08 -0.15
C GLY A 171 0.85 5.26 -0.11
N LEU A 172 2.12 5.02 0.25
CA LEU A 172 3.16 6.04 0.25
C LEU A 172 3.51 6.54 -1.16
N LEU A 173 3.55 5.64 -2.15
CA LEU A 173 3.72 5.99 -3.57
C LEU A 173 2.59 6.94 -4.01
N ALA A 174 1.34 6.60 -3.67
CA ALA A 174 0.17 7.41 -3.99
C ALA A 174 0.13 8.74 -3.22
N MET A 175 0.58 8.75 -1.96
CA MET A 175 0.75 9.95 -1.17
C MET A 175 1.76 10.90 -1.80
N ALA A 176 2.89 10.39 -2.30
CA ALA A 176 3.91 11.18 -2.98
C ALA A 176 3.37 11.79 -4.28
N ALA A 177 2.67 10.99 -5.09
CA ALA A 177 1.98 11.47 -6.28
C ALA A 177 0.92 12.54 -5.95
N GLY A 178 0.13 12.33 -4.91
CA GLY A 178 -0.85 13.29 -4.39
C GLY A 178 -0.23 14.63 -3.99
N LEU A 179 0.96 14.58 -3.36
CA LEU A 179 1.69 15.77 -2.96
C LEU A 179 2.25 16.57 -4.15
N LEU A 180 2.70 15.86 -5.20
CA LEU A 180 3.22 16.47 -6.43
C LEU A 180 2.12 17.06 -7.31
N LEU A 181 1.02 16.31 -7.48
CA LEU A 181 -0.07 16.61 -8.42
C LEU A 181 -1.20 17.45 -7.80
N ARG A 182 -1.35 17.43 -6.47
CA ARG A 182 -2.39 18.17 -5.72
C ARG A 182 -3.83 17.87 -6.15
N SER A 183 -4.06 16.74 -6.82
CA SER A 183 -5.37 16.28 -7.27
C SER A 183 -5.52 14.80 -6.97
N THR A 184 -6.59 14.43 -6.27
CA THR A 184 -6.89 13.03 -5.95
C THR A 184 -7.05 12.21 -7.22
N ALA A 185 -7.84 12.71 -8.17
CA ALA A 185 -8.11 12.00 -9.41
C ALA A 185 -6.82 11.78 -10.22
N ALA A 186 -5.97 12.80 -10.34
CA ALA A 186 -4.70 12.66 -11.06
C ALA A 186 -3.75 11.67 -10.37
N ALA A 187 -3.61 11.75 -9.04
CA ALA A 187 -2.72 10.88 -8.28
C ALA A 187 -3.15 9.41 -8.35
N VAL A 188 -4.43 9.13 -8.14
CA VAL A 188 -4.97 7.77 -8.24
C VAL A 188 -4.81 7.25 -9.66
N SER A 189 -5.21 8.01 -10.68
CA SER A 189 -5.13 7.57 -12.08
C SER A 189 -3.69 7.26 -12.51
N VAL A 190 -2.73 8.12 -12.18
CA VAL A 190 -1.31 7.91 -12.56
C VAL A 190 -0.74 6.69 -11.86
N VAL A 191 -0.98 6.53 -10.56
CA VAL A 191 -0.42 5.41 -9.79
C VAL A 191 -1.04 4.09 -10.21
N LEU A 192 -2.36 4.05 -10.41
CA LEU A 192 -3.03 2.85 -10.92
C LEU A 192 -2.60 2.53 -12.35
N ALA A 193 -2.48 3.52 -13.24
CA ALA A 193 -1.95 3.28 -14.59
C ALA A 193 -0.52 2.74 -14.53
N LEU A 194 0.34 3.26 -13.67
CA LEU A 194 1.71 2.78 -13.52
C LEU A 194 1.76 1.33 -13.01
N VAL A 195 0.99 1.02 -11.97
CA VAL A 195 1.03 -0.30 -11.29
C VAL A 195 0.26 -1.36 -12.07
N PHE A 196 -0.94 -1.06 -12.56
CA PHE A 196 -1.79 -2.03 -13.27
C PHE A 196 -1.54 -2.08 -14.77
N LEU A 197 -1.39 -0.94 -15.43
CA LEU A 197 -1.30 -0.92 -16.89
C LEU A 197 0.16 -1.08 -17.33
N VAL A 198 1.02 -0.16 -16.94
CA VAL A 198 2.43 -0.15 -17.37
C VAL A 198 3.16 -1.38 -16.82
N GLY A 199 2.99 -1.70 -15.53
CA GLY A 199 3.60 -2.88 -14.90
C GLY A 199 3.36 -4.19 -15.65
N ASN A 200 2.13 -4.41 -16.13
CA ASN A 200 1.77 -5.62 -16.86
C ASN A 200 2.14 -5.56 -18.35
N LEU A 201 1.98 -4.40 -19.01
CA LEU A 201 2.27 -4.27 -20.43
C LEU A 201 3.76 -4.33 -20.77
N VAL A 202 4.62 -3.95 -19.84
CA VAL A 202 6.07 -3.97 -20.02
C VAL A 202 6.60 -5.37 -20.36
N MET A 203 5.95 -6.43 -19.88
CA MET A 203 6.31 -7.81 -20.20
C MET A 203 6.16 -8.15 -21.69
N LEU A 204 5.41 -7.35 -22.46
CA LEU A 204 5.25 -7.51 -23.91
C LEU A 204 6.47 -7.00 -24.70
N LEU A 205 7.37 -6.25 -24.07
CA LEU A 205 8.60 -5.77 -24.71
C LEU A 205 9.60 -6.94 -24.84
N PRO A 206 10.14 -7.20 -26.05
CA PRO A 206 11.07 -8.29 -26.23
C PRO A 206 12.46 -7.97 -25.67
N GLY A 207 13.15 -9.03 -25.22
CA GLY A 207 14.56 -9.01 -24.85
C GLY A 207 14.85 -8.41 -23.46
N ALA A 208 16.12 -8.12 -23.23
CA ALA A 208 16.64 -7.72 -21.92
C ALA A 208 16.00 -6.44 -21.35
N LEU A 209 15.54 -5.53 -22.22
CA LEU A 209 14.86 -4.30 -21.79
C LEU A 209 13.49 -4.60 -21.15
N GLY A 210 12.71 -5.50 -21.74
CA GLY A 210 11.43 -5.91 -21.19
C GLY A 210 11.60 -6.56 -19.82
N GLU A 211 12.51 -7.53 -19.71
CA GLU A 211 12.82 -8.17 -18.43
C GLU A 211 13.29 -7.19 -17.35
N TRP A 212 14.16 -6.26 -17.72
CA TRP A 212 14.70 -5.26 -16.79
C TRP A 212 13.60 -4.32 -16.30
N LEU A 213 12.76 -3.82 -17.21
CA LEU A 213 11.62 -2.98 -16.85
C LEU A 213 10.60 -3.77 -16.02
N THR A 214 10.30 -5.03 -16.36
CA THR A 214 9.38 -5.87 -15.57
C THR A 214 9.85 -6.00 -14.14
N LYS A 215 11.16 -6.09 -13.89
CA LYS A 215 11.75 -6.20 -12.54
C LYS A 215 11.70 -4.89 -11.75
N LEU A 216 11.76 -3.74 -12.42
CA LEU A 216 11.86 -2.40 -11.81
C LEU A 216 10.57 -1.57 -11.86
N MET A 217 9.48 -2.10 -12.42
CA MET A 217 8.20 -1.41 -12.30
C MET A 217 7.71 -1.48 -10.84
N PRO A 218 7.26 -0.38 -10.22
CA PRO A 218 6.95 -0.35 -8.79
C PRO A 218 5.96 -1.43 -8.33
N GLY A 219 4.93 -1.68 -9.14
CA GLY A 219 3.96 -2.74 -8.88
C GLY A 219 4.56 -4.14 -8.93
N ASN A 220 5.52 -4.37 -9.81
CA ASN A 220 6.14 -5.68 -10.00
C ASN A 220 7.28 -5.93 -9.00
N ALA A 221 8.13 -4.91 -8.78
CA ALA A 221 9.25 -4.97 -7.85
C ALA A 221 8.76 -5.31 -6.43
N GLY A 222 7.69 -4.66 -5.97
CA GLY A 222 7.16 -4.84 -4.63
C GLY A 222 6.26 -6.07 -4.45
N SER A 223 5.64 -6.61 -5.50
CA SER A 223 4.56 -7.60 -5.35
C SER A 223 5.01 -8.94 -4.80
N ARG A 224 6.24 -9.41 -5.10
CA ARG A 224 6.69 -10.74 -4.69
C ARG A 224 6.82 -10.91 -3.17
N ILE A 225 6.97 -9.82 -2.41
CA ILE A 225 6.98 -9.89 -0.94
C ILE A 225 5.62 -10.34 -0.39
N ALA A 226 4.53 -10.10 -1.12
CA ALA A 226 3.15 -10.32 -0.69
C ALA A 226 2.56 -11.66 -1.17
N VAL A 227 3.35 -12.50 -1.85
CA VAL A 227 2.93 -13.84 -2.30
C VAL A 227 3.96 -14.89 -1.85
N PRO A 228 3.52 -16.09 -1.42
CA PRO A 228 4.42 -17.22 -1.16
C PRO A 228 5.16 -17.62 -2.43
N GLU A 229 4.39 -17.84 -3.50
CA GLU A 229 4.86 -18.20 -4.84
C GLU A 229 4.23 -17.28 -5.88
N SER A 230 4.92 -17.03 -6.98
CA SER A 230 4.45 -16.10 -8.02
C SER A 230 4.18 -16.82 -9.33
N PHE A 231 3.12 -16.40 -10.02
CA PHE A 231 2.87 -16.76 -11.42
C PHE A 231 3.98 -16.31 -12.37
N ASN A 232 4.76 -15.28 -11.98
CA ASN A 232 5.78 -14.71 -12.85
C ASN A 232 7.19 -15.03 -12.31
N PRO A 233 7.93 -15.95 -12.95
CA PRO A 233 9.27 -16.33 -12.52
C PRO A 233 10.32 -15.22 -12.75
N LEU A 234 10.02 -14.20 -13.56
CA LEU A 234 10.96 -13.11 -13.88
C LEU A 234 11.11 -12.08 -12.76
N LEU A 235 10.22 -12.08 -11.76
CA LEU A 235 10.26 -11.11 -10.68
C LEU A 235 11.53 -11.27 -9.82
N LEU A 236 11.99 -10.17 -9.24
CA LEU A 236 13.09 -10.18 -8.26
C LEU A 236 12.71 -11.00 -7.03
N GLU A 237 13.69 -11.50 -6.28
CA GLU A 237 13.42 -12.18 -5.00
C GLU A 237 12.64 -11.29 -4.02
N PRO A 238 11.86 -11.86 -3.09
CA PRO A 238 10.89 -11.10 -2.28
C PRO A 238 11.46 -9.85 -1.61
N TRP A 239 12.59 -9.99 -0.90
CA TRP A 239 13.21 -8.88 -0.17
C TRP A 239 13.99 -7.94 -1.08
N THR A 240 14.66 -8.47 -2.10
CA THR A 240 15.40 -7.67 -3.09
C THR A 240 14.45 -6.79 -3.90
N GLY A 241 13.33 -7.34 -4.38
CA GLY A 241 12.30 -6.59 -5.07
C GLY A 241 11.63 -5.56 -4.16
N PHE A 242 11.33 -5.92 -2.92
CA PHE A 242 10.79 -4.95 -1.96
C PHE A 242 11.77 -3.81 -1.65
N ALA A 243 13.07 -4.08 -1.56
CA ALA A 243 14.08 -3.04 -1.37
C ALA A 243 14.16 -2.07 -2.56
N VAL A 244 14.04 -2.58 -3.79
CA VAL A 244 13.94 -1.76 -5.01
C VAL A 244 12.69 -0.88 -4.95
N PHE A 245 11.53 -1.47 -4.67
CA PHE A 245 10.28 -0.74 -4.54
C PHE A 245 10.32 0.32 -3.43
N ALA A 246 10.89 -0.03 -2.27
CA ALA A 246 11.07 0.92 -1.17
C ALA A 246 11.99 2.08 -1.55
N ALA A 247 13.04 1.83 -2.34
CA ALA A 247 13.92 2.87 -2.87
C ALA A 247 13.18 3.80 -3.84
N GLU A 248 12.37 3.27 -4.75
CA GLU A 248 11.54 4.07 -5.66
C GLU A 248 10.55 4.96 -4.91
N VAL A 249 9.87 4.40 -3.90
CA VAL A 249 8.95 5.14 -3.02
C VAL A 249 9.70 6.22 -2.25
N ALA A 250 10.87 5.91 -1.70
CA ALA A 250 11.70 6.88 -0.96
C ALA A 250 12.17 8.04 -1.84
N VAL A 251 12.60 7.74 -3.07
CA VAL A 251 12.98 8.76 -4.07
C VAL A 251 11.79 9.66 -4.40
N LEU A 252 10.63 9.09 -4.72
CA LEU A 252 9.46 9.88 -5.08
C LEU A 252 8.94 10.73 -3.90
N LEU A 253 8.91 10.16 -2.69
CA LEU A 253 8.57 10.90 -1.47
C LEU A 253 9.58 12.01 -1.18
N GLY A 254 10.87 11.78 -1.39
CA GLY A 254 11.92 12.79 -1.23
C GLY A 254 11.72 13.96 -2.19
N LEU A 255 11.48 13.68 -3.47
CA LEU A 255 11.16 14.69 -4.48
C LEU A 255 9.89 15.47 -4.12
N ALA A 256 8.86 14.76 -3.66
CA ALA A 256 7.60 15.37 -3.23
C ALA A 256 7.78 16.25 -1.97
N ALA A 257 8.62 15.82 -1.02
CA ALA A 257 8.96 16.58 0.18
C ALA A 257 9.71 17.88 -0.16
N VAL A 258 10.70 17.81 -1.06
CA VAL A 258 11.43 18.99 -1.55
C VAL A 258 10.49 19.96 -2.27
N ALA A 259 9.61 19.45 -3.14
CA ALA A 259 8.61 20.27 -3.82
C ALA A 259 7.64 20.92 -2.80
N PHE A 260 7.23 20.19 -1.77
CA PHE A 260 6.36 20.70 -0.71
C PHE A 260 7.04 21.76 0.18
N ALA A 261 8.35 21.65 0.39
CA ALA A 261 9.12 22.65 1.13
C ALA A 261 9.29 23.96 0.33
N ARG A 262 9.42 23.85 -1.00
CA ARG A 262 9.68 25.01 -1.88
C ARG A 262 8.43 25.71 -2.40
N ARG A 263 7.30 25.00 -2.49
CA ARG A 263 6.03 25.58 -2.97
C ARG A 263 5.30 26.26 -1.82
N ASP A 264 4.89 27.51 -2.03
CA ASP A 264 3.93 28.16 -1.14
C ASP A 264 2.57 27.44 -1.18
N ALA A 265 1.86 27.51 -0.06
CA ALA A 265 0.59 26.83 0.21
C ALA A 265 -0.56 27.86 0.35
#